data_AF-A0AAW6XFA6-F1
#
_entry.id   AF-A0AAW6XFA6-F1
#
_cell.length_a   1.000
_cell.length_b   1.000
_cell.length_c   1.000
_cell.angle_alpha   90.00
_cell.angle_beta   90.00
_cell.angle_gamma   90.00
#
_symmetry.space_group_name_H-M   'P 1'
#
loop_
_entity.id
_entity.type
_entity.pdbx_description
1 polymer ?
#
loop_
_entity_poly.entity_id
_entity_poly.type
_entity_poly.pdbx_seq_one_letter_code
_entity_poly.pdbx_strand_id
1 'polypeptide(L)' 'PATQSHGHLPIKGADGVLITFAKCCRPIPGDPIIAHVSPGKGLVFHHESCRNIRGYQKEPEKFMAVEWDKETAQEFI' A
#
# COMPACT_ATOMS: atom_id res chain seq x y z
N PRO A 1 7.89 26.25 12.32
CA PRO A 1 7.80 25.79 10.91
C PRO A 1 7.94 24.27 10.82
N ALA A 2 6.82 23.57 10.62
CA ALA A 2 6.81 22.13 10.41
C ALA A 2 7.32 21.84 8.99
N THR A 3 8.54 21.31 8.89
CA THR A 3 9.12 20.83 7.65
C THR A 3 8.23 19.71 7.12
N GLN A 4 7.44 20.00 6.09
CA GLN A 4 6.69 19.00 5.36
C GLN A 4 7.70 18.18 4.57
N SER A 5 8.19 17.11 5.19
CA SER A 5 8.83 16.03 4.48
C SER A 5 7.79 15.51 3.49
N HIS A 6 7.91 15.90 2.22
CA HIS A 6 7.25 15.20 1.12
C HIS A 6 7.95 13.84 1.05
N GLY A 7 7.65 12.97 2.03
CA GLY A 7 8.12 11.61 2.03
C GLY A 7 7.57 10.99 0.77
N HIS A 8 8.46 10.65 -0.16
CA HIS A 8 8.10 9.87 -1.33
C HIS A 8 7.28 8.68 -0.83
N LEU A 9 6.00 8.68 -1.17
CA LEU A 9 5.14 7.56 -0.82
C LEU A 9 5.71 6.34 -1.53
N PRO A 10 5.84 5.19 -0.84
CA PRO A 10 6.42 4.00 -1.44
C PRO A 10 5.58 3.41 -2.58
N ILE A 11 4.52 4.09 -3.03
CA ILE A 11 3.47 3.56 -3.90
C ILE A 11 3.04 4.67 -4.85
N LYS A 12 3.15 4.38 -6.15
CA LYS A 12 2.76 5.34 -7.20
C LYS A 12 1.24 5.56 -7.19
N GLY A 13 0.83 6.84 -7.24
CA GLY A 13 -0.57 7.23 -7.43
C GLY A 13 -1.44 7.27 -6.16
N ALA A 14 -0.85 7.16 -4.97
CA ALA A 14 -1.57 7.24 -3.69
C ALA A 14 -1.36 8.58 -2.95
N ASP A 15 -0.94 9.62 -3.66
CA ASP A 15 -0.73 10.96 -3.08
C ASP A 15 -2.04 11.53 -2.50
N GLY A 16 -1.97 12.04 -1.26
CA GLY A 16 -3.14 12.55 -0.54
C GLY A 16 -4.10 11.50 0.03
N VAL A 17 -3.80 10.20 -0.10
CA VAL A 17 -4.63 9.10 0.45
C VAL A 17 -3.97 8.52 1.70
N LEU A 18 -4.77 8.22 2.73
CA LEU A 18 -4.27 7.51 3.91
C LEU A 18 -3.85 6.09 3.51
N ILE A 19 -2.56 5.80 3.64
CA ILE A 19 -1.98 4.48 3.37
C ILE A 19 -1.71 3.76 4.69
N THR A 20 -2.12 2.49 4.76
CA THR A 20 -1.82 1.61 5.89
C THR A 20 -1.31 0.26 5.39
N PHE A 21 -0.27 -0.28 6.01
CA PHE A 21 0.19 -1.65 5.73
C PHE A 21 -0.52 -2.66 6.63
N ALA A 22 -0.99 -3.77 6.05
CA ALA A 22 -1.70 -4.79 6.78
C ALA A 22 -0.77 -5.55 7.74
N LYS A 23 -1.15 -5.59 9.03
CA LYS A 23 -0.37 -6.30 10.07
C LYS A 23 -0.32 -7.83 9.90
N CYS A 24 -1.19 -8.39 9.07
CA CYS A 24 -1.29 -9.84 8.87
C CYS A 24 -0.26 -10.42 7.91
N CYS A 25 0.22 -9.64 6.95
CA CYS A 25 1.19 -10.09 5.94
C CYS A 25 2.44 -9.21 5.86
N ARG A 26 2.40 -7.98 6.39
CA ARG A 26 3.56 -7.06 6.48
C ARG A 26 4.39 -7.03 5.19
N PRO A 27 3.79 -6.62 4.05
CA PRO A 27 4.52 -6.59 2.80
C PRO A 27 5.66 -5.56 2.86
N ILE A 28 6.79 -5.89 2.25
CA ILE A 28 8.00 -5.05 2.17
C ILE A 28 8.22 -4.56 0.73
N PRO A 29 9.01 -3.48 0.54
CA PRO A 29 9.33 -3.00 -0.80
C PRO A 29 9.86 -4.12 -1.72
N GLY A 30 9.24 -4.25 -2.88
CA GLY A 30 9.53 -5.32 -3.85
C GLY A 30 8.58 -6.51 -3.79
N ASP A 31 7.78 -6.67 -2.72
CA ASP A 31 6.76 -7.72 -2.67
C ASP A 31 5.60 -7.46 -3.65
N PRO A 32 4.96 -8.50 -4.18
CA PRO A 32 3.67 -8.35 -4.87
C PRO A 32 2.60 -7.89 -3.88
N ILE A 33 2.03 -6.69 -4.12
CA ILE A 33 1.05 -6.05 -3.27
C ILE A 33 -0.27 -5.77 -3.98
N ILE A 34 -1.35 -5.73 -3.20
CA ILE A 34 -2.69 -5.31 -3.62
C ILE A 34 -3.25 -4.33 -2.59
N ALA A 35 -3.89 -3.25 -3.05
CA ALA A 35 -4.55 -2.29 -2.18
C ALA A 35 -6.01 -2.71 -1.96
N HIS A 36 -6.43 -2.74 -0.71
CA HIS A 36 -7.83 -2.89 -0.31
C HIS A 36 -8.39 -1.53 0.13
N VAL A 37 -9.50 -1.12 -0.48
CA VAL A 37 -10.20 0.13 -0.13
C VAL A 37 -11.03 -0.12 1.15
N SER A 38 -10.58 0.45 2.26
CA SER A 38 -11.24 0.27 3.57
C SER A 38 -11.90 1.57 4.03
N PRO A 39 -13.23 1.57 4.25
CA PRO A 39 -13.95 2.73 4.78
C PRO A 39 -13.32 3.23 6.09
N GLY A 40 -12.97 4.51 6.14
CA GLY A 40 -12.37 5.16 7.31
C GLY A 40 -10.88 4.84 7.56
N LYS A 41 -10.26 3.91 6.82
CA LYS A 41 -8.84 3.59 6.94
C LYS A 41 -8.02 3.90 5.68
N GLY A 42 -8.69 4.29 4.60
CA GLY A 42 -8.04 4.55 3.31
C GLY A 42 -7.62 3.25 2.62
N LEU A 43 -6.44 3.25 2.01
CA LEU A 43 -5.89 2.10 1.32
C LEU A 43 -5.08 1.23 2.27
N VAL A 44 -5.49 -0.03 2.40
CA VAL A 44 -4.80 -1.04 3.19
C VAL A 44 -4.05 -1.98 2.27
N PHE A 45 -2.72 -1.99 2.36
CA PHE A 45 -1.87 -2.81 1.49
C PHE A 45 -1.65 -4.20 2.07
N HIS A 46 -2.01 -5.20 1.27
CA HIS A 46 -1.80 -6.61 1.54
C HIS A 46 -0.79 -7.19 0.54
N HIS A 47 -0.05 -8.21 0.95
CA HIS A 47 0.62 -9.09 0.00
C HIS A 47 -0.45 -9.84 -0.83
N GLU A 48 -0.25 -10.03 -2.13
CA GLU A 48 -1.25 -10.68 -3.01
C GLU A 48 -1.66 -12.07 -2.51
N SER A 49 -0.70 -12.88 -2.05
CA SER A 49 -0.94 -14.20 -1.43
C SER A 49 -1.48 -14.18 0.01
N CYS A 50 -1.93 -13.04 0.54
CA CYS A 50 -2.39 -12.95 1.92
C CYS A 50 -3.69 -13.76 2.14
N ARG A 51 -3.69 -14.63 3.17
CA ARG A 51 -4.83 -15.49 3.49
C ARG A 51 -6.12 -14.74 3.84
N ASN A 52 -6.02 -13.51 4.35
CA ASN A 52 -7.17 -12.70 4.77
C ASN A 52 -7.94 -12.04 3.62
N ILE A 53 -7.34 -12.02 2.42
CA ILE A 53 -7.96 -11.45 1.21
C ILE A 53 -8.09 -12.51 0.12
N ARG A 54 -8.20 -13.78 0.53
CA ARG A 54 -8.42 -14.88 -0.43
C ARG A 54 -9.69 -14.62 -1.22
N GLY A 55 -9.58 -14.73 -2.54
CA GLY A 55 -10.71 -14.49 -3.44
C GLY A 55 -10.95 -13.01 -3.75
N TYR A 56 -10.03 -12.10 -3.41
CA TYR A 56 -10.14 -10.66 -3.73
C TYR A 56 -10.45 -10.39 -5.21
N GLN A 57 -10.04 -11.28 -6.11
CA GLN A 57 -10.33 -11.23 -7.55
C GLN A 57 -11.84 -11.22 -7.87
N LYS A 58 -12.69 -11.67 -6.94
CA LYS A 58 -14.16 -11.64 -7.06
C LYS A 58 -14.78 -10.31 -6.61
N GLU A 59 -13.99 -9.43 -6.00
CA GLU A 59 -14.41 -8.12 -5.48
C GLU A 59 -13.58 -6.98 -6.10
N PRO A 60 -13.49 -6.86 -7.44
CA PRO A 60 -12.59 -5.91 -8.10
C PRO A 60 -12.92 -4.43 -7.77
N GLU A 61 -14.12 -4.14 -7.28
CA GLU A 61 -14.51 -2.80 -6.82
C GLU A 61 -13.86 -2.39 -5.48
N LYS A 62 -13.42 -3.37 -4.67
CA LYS A 62 -12.80 -3.14 -3.35
C LYS A 62 -11.28 -3.22 -3.38
N PHE A 63 -10.72 -3.76 -4.46
CA PHE A 63 -9.28 -4.02 -4.57
C PHE A 63 -8.70 -3.36 -5.81
N MET A 64 -7.51 -2.79 -5.66
CA MET A 64 -6.80 -2.08 -6.71
C MET A 64 -5.40 -2.65 -6.86
N ALA A 65 -5.00 -2.90 -8.12
CA ALA A 65 -3.62 -3.24 -8.45
C ALA A 65 -2.71 -2.03 -8.21
N VAL A 66 -1.60 -2.27 -7.54
CA VAL A 66 -0.67 -1.25 -7.08
C VAL A 66 0.74 -1.79 -7.11
N GLU A 67 1.72 -0.92 -7.31
CA GLU A 67 3.12 -1.29 -7.36
C GLU A 67 3.94 -0.38 -6.46
N TRP A 68 5.04 -0.93 -5.94
CA TRP A 68 6.02 -0.16 -5.21
C TRP A 68 6.65 0.89 -6.11
N ASP A 69 6.84 2.08 -5.56
CA ASP A 69 7.62 3.11 -6.20
C ASP A 69 9.09 2.71 -6.23
N LYS A 70 9.66 2.78 -7.44
CA LYS A 70 11.04 2.32 -7.72
C LYS A 70 12.10 3.23 -7.13
N GLU A 71 11.72 4.43 -6.66
CA GLU A 71 12.61 5.43 -6.09
C GLU A 71 12.60 5.42 -4.54
N THR A 72 11.84 4.53 -3.90
CA THR A 72 11.74 4.47 -2.43
C THR A 72 12.90 3.75 -1.73
N ALA A 73 14.02 3.56 -2.41
CA ALA A 73 15.29 3.17 -1.79
C ALA A 73 16.04 4.39 -1.23
N GLN A 74 15.32 5.40 -0.72
CA GLN A 74 15.96 6.50 -0.01
C GLN A 74 16.42 5.95 1.35
N GLU A 75 17.72 5.68 1.43
CA GLU A 75 18.42 5.21 2.60
C GLU A 75 18.10 6.12 3.80
N PHE A 76 17.55 5.55 4.87
CA PHE A 76 17.47 6.26 6.15
C PHE A 76 18.90 6.28 6.73
N ILE A 77 19.65 7.35 6.45
CA ILE A 77 20.94 7.67 7.10
C ILE A 77 20.67 8.41 8.40
#